data_AF-A0A356E7F3-F1
#
_entry.id   AF-A0A356E7F3-F1
#
_cell.length_a   1.000
_cell.length_b   1.000
_cell.length_c   1.000
_cell.angle_alpha   90.00
_cell.angle_beta   90.00
_cell.angle_gamma   90.00
#
_symmetry.space_group_name_H-M   'P 1'
#
loop_
_entity.id
_entity.type
_entity.pdbx_description
1 polymer ?
#
loop_
_entity_poly.entity_id
_entity_poly.type
_entity_poly.pdbx_seq_one_letter_code
_entity_poly.pdbx_strand_id
1 'polypeptide(L)'
;WKKVARGLSAGRVQSVAVKLVVEREREIKAFKPQEYWEVSVDTLTQAKEKIRLEVSAFQGKKFEPTNQQQAQSAVDFLTVSDYVVSELETKPTGSKPRAPFITSTLQQTASTRLNFSVKKTMMLAQRLYEAGYITYMRTDSTNLSQDALQMVRGYIEKNYGGQYLPAKPNFYSSKDNAQEAHEAIRPSDVKTLANELDGMEKDAVRLYDLIWRQFVACQMPAAQYDSTTLTVQ
;
A
#
# COMPACT_ATOMS: atom_id res chain seq x y z
N TRP A 1 -39.67 -7.51 8.59
CA TRP A 1 -40.23 -6.75 9.73
C TRP A 1 -40.79 -7.61 10.85
N LYS A 2 -41.73 -8.54 10.59
CA LYS A 2 -42.36 -9.38 11.64
C LYS A 2 -41.39 -10.27 12.45
N LYS A 3 -40.18 -10.57 11.94
CA LYS A 3 -39.22 -11.51 12.54
C LYS A 3 -38.00 -10.86 13.22
N VAL A 4 -37.81 -9.54 13.06
CA VAL A 4 -36.62 -8.84 13.58
C VAL A 4 -37.05 -7.53 14.23
N ALA A 5 -37.29 -6.47 13.45
CA ALA A 5 -37.83 -5.20 13.94
C ALA A 5 -38.60 -4.45 12.82
N ARG A 6 -39.49 -3.53 13.21
CA ARG A 6 -40.12 -2.55 12.30
C ARG A 6 -39.09 -1.49 11.90
N GLY A 7 -39.20 -0.94 10.68
CA GLY A 7 -38.31 0.12 10.18
C GLY A 7 -36.98 -0.34 9.56
N LEU A 8 -36.69 -1.65 9.55
CA LEU A 8 -35.48 -2.19 8.90
C LEU A 8 -35.61 -2.23 7.38
N SER A 9 -34.54 -1.93 6.65
CA SER A 9 -34.44 -2.18 5.21
C SER A 9 -33.79 -3.54 4.93
N ALA A 10 -34.13 -4.14 3.78
CA ALA A 10 -33.46 -5.33 3.26
C ALA A 10 -32.88 -5.00 1.88
N GLY A 11 -31.62 -5.34 1.64
CA GLY A 11 -30.94 -5.04 0.39
C GLY A 11 -29.96 -6.15 0.02
N ARG A 12 -30.08 -6.69 -1.19
CA ARG A 12 -29.29 -7.85 -1.65
C ARG A 12 -27.78 -7.66 -1.46
N VAL A 13 -27.26 -6.48 -1.80
CA VAL A 13 -25.83 -6.15 -1.65
C VAL A 13 -25.49 -5.69 -0.23
N GLN A 14 -26.36 -4.87 0.38
CA GLN A 14 -26.16 -4.33 1.72
C GLN A 14 -26.09 -5.43 2.78
N SER A 15 -26.98 -6.42 2.71
CA SER A 15 -27.01 -7.54 3.66
C SER A 15 -25.76 -8.42 3.56
N VAL A 16 -25.18 -8.60 2.36
CA VAL A 16 -23.92 -9.33 2.18
C VAL A 16 -22.75 -8.53 2.79
N ALA A 17 -22.71 -7.21 2.59
CA ALA A 17 -21.69 -6.37 3.21
C ALA A 17 -21.77 -6.40 4.75
N VAL A 18 -22.98 -6.35 5.32
CA VAL A 18 -23.19 -6.50 6.78
C VAL A 18 -22.73 -7.88 7.26
N LYS A 19 -23.02 -8.94 6.49
CA LYS A 19 -22.57 -10.30 6.81
C LYS A 19 -21.05 -10.39 6.97
N LEU A 20 -20.27 -9.80 6.06
CA LEU A 20 -18.79 -9.79 6.14
C LEU A 20 -18.28 -9.18 7.46
N VAL A 21 -18.88 -8.06 7.89
CA VAL A 21 -18.52 -7.41 9.17
C VAL A 21 -18.90 -8.28 10.36
N VAL A 22 -20.08 -8.90 10.33
CA VAL A 22 -20.55 -9.80 11.40
C VAL A 22 -19.67 -11.05 11.50
N GLU A 23 -19.23 -11.62 10.37
CA GLU A 23 -18.33 -12.77 10.36
C GLU A 23 -16.96 -12.41 10.95
N ARG A 24 -16.36 -11.28 10.56
CA ARG A 24 -15.13 -10.78 11.18
C ARG A 24 -15.29 -10.54 12.69
N GLU A 25 -16.40 -9.96 13.12
CA GLU A 25 -16.67 -9.73 14.55
C GLU A 25 -16.80 -11.05 15.33
N ARG A 26 -17.36 -12.09 14.71
CA ARG A 26 -17.42 -13.42 15.31
C ARG A 26 -16.03 -14.06 15.42
N GLU A 27 -15.19 -13.91 14.40
CA GLU A 27 -13.79 -14.33 14.45
C GLU A 27 -13.05 -13.65 15.61
N ILE A 28 -13.19 -12.32 15.74
CA ILE A 28 -12.57 -11.54 16.83
C ILE A 28 -13.06 -12.00 18.20
N LYS A 29 -14.37 -12.24 18.38
CA LYS A 29 -14.93 -12.73 19.65
C LYS A 29 -14.52 -14.15 19.99
N ALA A 30 -14.30 -15.00 18.98
CA ALA A 30 -13.84 -16.37 19.16
C ALA A 30 -12.31 -16.46 19.35
N PHE A 31 -11.58 -15.40 19.04
CA PHE A 31 -10.13 -15.35 19.16
C PHE A 31 -9.71 -15.47 20.63
N LYS A 32 -8.84 -16.45 20.90
CA LYS A 32 -8.19 -16.65 22.21
C LYS A 32 -6.72 -16.25 22.07
N PRO A 33 -6.31 -15.08 22.59
CA PRO A 33 -4.91 -14.65 22.53
C PRO A 33 -3.98 -15.69 23.15
N GLN A 34 -2.83 -15.90 22.53
CA GLN A 34 -1.75 -16.72 23.04
C GLN A 34 -0.55 -15.84 23.34
N GLU A 35 0.06 -16.06 24.50
CA GLU A 35 1.29 -15.37 24.90
C GLU A 35 2.46 -15.91 24.08
N TYR A 36 3.28 -14.99 23.57
CA TYR A 36 4.58 -15.26 22.97
C TYR A 36 5.50 -14.09 23.28
N TRP A 37 6.80 -14.35 23.23
CA TRP A 37 7.83 -13.36 23.48
C TRP A 37 8.80 -13.29 22.30
N GLU A 38 9.34 -12.10 22.08
CA GLU A 38 10.46 -11.86 21.16
C GLU A 38 11.64 -11.39 22.00
N VAL A 39 12.86 -11.79 21.60
CA VAL A 39 14.09 -11.36 22.26
C VAL A 39 14.93 -10.63 21.22
N SER A 40 15.29 -9.38 21.53
CA SER A 40 16.23 -8.60 20.73
C SER A 40 17.54 -8.39 21.46
N VAL A 41 18.62 -8.23 20.70
CA VAL A 41 19.96 -7.93 21.21
C VAL A 41 20.48 -6.68 20.51
N ASP A 42 20.85 -5.68 21.29
CA ASP A 42 21.56 -4.50 20.76
C ASP A 42 23.07 -4.78 20.78
N THR A 43 23.67 -4.85 19.59
CA THR A 43 25.09 -5.15 19.40
C THR A 43 25.85 -3.95 18.85
N LEU A 44 27.18 -4.00 18.96
CA LEU A 44 28.08 -3.06 18.32
C LEU A 44 28.98 -3.81 17.34
N THR A 45 29.15 -3.28 16.13
CA THR A 45 30.20 -3.75 15.23
C THR A 45 31.58 -3.43 15.79
N GLN A 46 32.64 -3.98 15.19
CA GLN A 46 34.01 -3.60 15.53
C GLN A 46 34.26 -2.09 15.33
N ALA A 47 33.55 -1.45 14.41
CA ALA A 47 33.56 -0.01 14.18
C ALA A 47 32.69 0.79 15.16
N LYS A 48 32.09 0.14 16.17
CA LYS A 48 31.17 0.72 17.17
C LYS A 48 29.86 1.24 16.59
N GLU A 49 29.42 0.69 15.46
CA GLU A 49 28.10 0.98 14.89
C GLU A 49 27.05 0.08 15.55
N LYS A 50 25.86 0.63 15.83
CA LYS A 50 24.78 -0.10 16.49
C LYS A 50 24.03 -0.97 15.50
N ILE A 51 23.87 -2.25 15.82
CA ILE A 51 23.00 -3.18 15.10
C ILE A 51 22.09 -3.88 16.09
N ARG A 52 20.78 -3.75 15.89
CA ARG A 52 19.79 -4.52 16.66
C ARG A 52 19.49 -5.81 15.92
N LEU A 53 19.63 -6.92 16.63
CA LEU A 53 19.34 -8.27 16.16
C LEU A 53 18.09 -8.79 16.87
N GLU A 54 17.37 -9.69 16.21
CA GLU A 54 16.26 -10.44 16.80
C GLU A 54 16.59 -11.92 16.80
N VAL A 55 16.34 -12.60 17.91
CA VAL A 55 16.59 -14.04 18.03
C VAL A 55 15.54 -14.78 17.23
N SER A 56 15.95 -15.32 16.07
CA SER A 56 15.04 -16.02 15.16
C SER A 56 14.96 -17.53 15.42
N ALA A 57 16.03 -18.13 15.94
CA ALA A 57 16.14 -19.58 16.12
C ALA A 57 17.01 -19.98 17.33
N PHE A 58 16.71 -21.16 17.89
CA PHE A 58 17.53 -21.83 18.90
C PHE A 58 17.62 -23.32 18.54
N GLN A 59 18.84 -23.87 18.49
CA GLN A 59 19.12 -25.27 18.15
C GLN A 59 18.43 -25.73 16.84
N GLY A 60 18.45 -24.88 15.81
CA GLY A 60 17.87 -25.18 14.49
C GLY A 60 16.35 -25.14 14.42
N LYS A 61 15.66 -24.71 15.48
CA LYS A 61 14.21 -24.51 15.51
C LYS A 61 13.89 -23.02 15.68
N LYS A 62 12.75 -22.59 15.15
CA LYS A 62 12.26 -21.23 15.36
C LYS A 62 12.15 -20.93 16.86
N PHE A 63 12.67 -19.79 17.28
CA PHE A 63 12.62 -19.35 18.66
C PHE A 63 11.25 -18.71 18.93
N GLU A 64 10.39 -19.40 19.66
CA GLU A 64 9.03 -18.96 19.98
C GLU A 64 8.74 -19.20 21.48
N PRO A 65 9.41 -18.45 22.38
CA PRO A 65 9.13 -18.55 23.81
C PRO A 65 7.68 -18.17 24.10
N THR A 66 6.99 -19.00 24.88
CA THR A 66 5.55 -18.87 25.18
C THR A 66 5.29 -18.27 26.56
N ASN A 67 6.34 -17.93 27.30
CA ASN A 67 6.26 -17.30 28.61
C ASN A 67 7.55 -16.55 28.97
N GLN A 68 7.45 -15.70 29.99
CA GLN A 68 8.56 -14.89 30.49
C GLN A 68 9.78 -15.72 30.89
N GLN A 69 9.59 -16.88 31.53
CA GLN A 69 10.71 -17.69 32.02
C GLN A 69 11.57 -18.23 30.87
N GLN A 70 10.94 -18.67 29.78
CA GLN A 70 11.62 -19.12 28.57
C GLN A 70 12.38 -17.97 27.90
N ALA A 71 11.76 -16.79 27.80
CA ALA A 71 12.40 -15.60 27.24
C ALA A 71 13.59 -15.14 28.11
N GLN A 72 13.44 -15.10 29.43
CA GLN A 72 14.49 -14.70 30.37
C GLN A 72 15.68 -15.66 30.32
N SER A 73 15.43 -16.97 30.20
CA SER A 73 16.50 -17.95 30.05
C SER A 73 17.36 -17.69 28.81
N ALA A 74 16.74 -17.23 27.71
CA ALA A 74 17.46 -16.82 26.51
C ALA A 74 18.25 -15.52 26.75
N VAL A 75 17.65 -14.53 27.42
CA VAL A 75 18.33 -13.27 27.77
C VAL A 75 19.57 -13.52 28.63
N ASP A 76 19.46 -14.37 29.66
CA ASP A 76 20.56 -14.67 30.58
C ASP A 76 21.72 -15.35 29.84
N PHE A 77 21.41 -16.29 28.94
CA PHE A 77 22.41 -16.94 28.09
C PHE A 77 23.08 -15.93 27.13
N LEU A 78 22.28 -15.11 26.46
CA LEU A 78 22.73 -14.15 25.45
C LEU A 78 23.58 -13.02 26.04
N THR A 79 23.29 -12.59 27.27
CA THR A 79 24.02 -11.50 27.96
C THR A 79 25.51 -11.79 28.14
N VAL A 80 25.87 -13.06 28.30
CA VAL A 80 27.26 -13.50 28.49
C VAL A 80 27.86 -14.18 27.26
N SER A 81 27.12 -14.19 26.14
CA SER A 81 27.55 -14.81 24.90
C SER A 81 28.36 -13.84 24.04
N ASP A 82 29.33 -14.40 23.31
CA ASP A 82 29.96 -13.71 22.19
C ASP A 82 29.09 -13.88 20.94
N TYR A 83 29.05 -12.86 20.09
CA TYR A 83 28.27 -12.86 18.86
C TYR A 83 29.19 -12.86 17.65
N VAL A 84 28.99 -13.81 16.75
CA VAL A 84 29.79 -13.93 15.53
C VAL A 84 28.85 -13.91 14.31
N VAL A 85 29.16 -13.05 13.35
CA VAL A 85 28.47 -13.07 12.05
C VAL A 85 28.80 -14.40 11.36
N SER A 86 27.77 -15.21 11.13
CA SER A 86 27.89 -16.50 10.44
C SER A 86 27.61 -16.37 8.94
N GLU A 87 26.72 -15.45 8.56
CA GLU A 87 26.35 -15.21 7.17
C GLU A 87 25.97 -13.74 6.95
N LEU A 88 26.37 -13.19 5.81
CA LEU A 88 25.95 -11.88 5.33
C LEU A 88 25.57 -12.02 3.85
N GLU A 89 24.28 -11.93 3.57
CA GLU A 89 23.76 -12.07 2.22
C GLU A 89 23.13 -10.76 1.75
N THR A 90 23.64 -10.20 0.65
CA THR A 90 23.06 -9.03 -0.01
C THR A 90 22.48 -9.43 -1.36
N LYS A 91 21.18 -9.18 -1.54
CA LYS A 91 20.44 -9.49 -2.77
C LYS A 91 19.81 -8.24 -3.37
N PRO A 92 19.93 -8.02 -4.69
CA PRO A 92 19.18 -6.98 -5.36
C PRO A 92 17.68 -7.34 -5.34
N THR A 93 16.86 -6.41 -4.90
CA THR A 93 15.40 -6.52 -4.86
C THR A 93 14.76 -5.28 -5.47
N GLY A 94 13.47 -5.34 -5.76
CA GLY A 94 12.78 -4.18 -6.31
C GLY A 94 11.28 -4.19 -6.09
N SER A 95 10.70 -3.00 -6.17
CA SER A 95 9.26 -2.79 -6.02
C SER A 95 8.70 -2.13 -7.27
N LYS A 96 7.78 -2.83 -7.95
CA LYS A 96 7.12 -2.31 -9.16
C LYS A 96 6.13 -1.20 -8.78
N PRO A 97 6.01 -0.16 -9.61
CA PRO A 97 5.00 0.86 -9.38
C PRO A 97 3.59 0.26 -9.49
N ARG A 98 2.70 0.72 -8.62
CA ARG A 98 1.30 0.29 -8.60
C ARG A 98 0.56 0.82 -9.84
N ALA A 99 -0.47 0.09 -10.26
CA ALA A 99 -1.36 0.48 -11.36
C ALA A 99 -1.98 1.87 -11.15
N PRO A 100 -2.40 2.58 -12.22
CA PRO A 100 -3.21 3.78 -12.09
C PRO A 100 -4.53 3.44 -11.36
N PHE A 101 -5.17 4.46 -10.78
CA PHE A 101 -6.34 4.21 -9.94
C PHE A 101 -7.55 3.75 -10.75
N ILE A 102 -8.24 2.74 -10.21
CA ILE A 102 -9.67 2.50 -10.42
C ILE A 102 -10.47 2.99 -9.22
N THR A 103 -11.80 2.97 -9.31
CA THR A 103 -12.71 3.43 -8.25
C THR A 103 -12.36 2.83 -6.88
N SER A 104 -12.20 1.51 -6.82
CA SER A 104 -11.97 0.80 -5.56
C SER A 104 -10.60 1.10 -4.96
N THR A 105 -9.55 1.20 -5.78
CA THR A 105 -8.19 1.51 -5.32
C THR A 105 -8.02 2.96 -4.91
N LEU A 106 -8.72 3.89 -5.57
CA LEU A 106 -8.76 5.30 -5.17
C LEU A 106 -9.42 5.44 -3.81
N GLN A 107 -10.59 4.81 -3.61
CA GLN A 107 -11.31 4.83 -2.34
C GLN A 107 -10.47 4.26 -1.19
N GLN A 108 -9.84 3.11 -1.39
CA GLN A 108 -8.95 2.50 -0.41
C GLN A 108 -7.77 3.42 -0.07
N THR A 109 -7.07 3.93 -1.09
CA THR A 109 -5.85 4.73 -0.88
C THR A 109 -6.18 6.09 -0.26
N ALA A 110 -7.28 6.74 -0.66
CA ALA A 110 -7.75 7.97 -0.03
C ALA A 110 -8.17 7.75 1.43
N SER A 111 -8.77 6.60 1.76
CA SER A 111 -9.09 6.25 3.15
C SER A 111 -7.83 6.09 3.99
N THR A 112 -6.82 5.36 3.49
CA THR A 112 -5.59 5.08 4.25
C THR A 112 -4.66 6.30 4.34
N ARG A 113 -4.53 7.10 3.27
CA ARG A 113 -3.54 8.20 3.20
C ARG A 113 -4.11 9.57 3.55
N LEU A 114 -5.40 9.80 3.33
CA LEU A 114 -6.04 11.11 3.51
C LEU A 114 -7.14 11.08 4.58
N ASN A 115 -7.45 9.91 5.14
CA ASN A 115 -8.53 9.69 6.10
C ASN A 115 -9.92 10.09 5.54
N PHE A 116 -10.11 9.96 4.22
CA PHE A 116 -11.39 10.27 3.58
C PHE A 116 -12.31 9.05 3.58
N SER A 117 -13.57 9.26 3.98
CA SER A 117 -14.60 8.24 3.80
C SER A 117 -14.86 8.02 2.30
N VAL A 118 -15.35 6.83 1.94
CA VAL A 118 -15.72 6.50 0.55
C VAL A 118 -16.65 7.56 -0.07
N LYS A 119 -17.66 8.02 0.70
CA LYS A 119 -18.60 9.05 0.26
C LYS A 119 -17.88 10.38 -0.04
N LYS A 120 -16.97 10.81 0.85
CA LYS A 120 -16.21 12.05 0.66
C LYS A 120 -15.31 11.94 -0.57
N THR A 121 -14.56 10.85 -0.71
CA THR A 121 -13.70 10.60 -1.89
C THR A 121 -14.49 10.69 -3.20
N MET A 122 -15.66 10.04 -3.28
CA MET A 122 -16.45 10.07 -4.50
C MET A 122 -17.09 11.44 -4.79
N MET A 123 -17.47 12.20 -3.76
CA MET A 123 -17.96 13.58 -3.92
C MET A 123 -16.87 14.51 -4.48
N LEU A 124 -15.66 14.42 -3.92
CA LEU A 124 -14.52 15.23 -4.37
C LEU A 124 -14.09 14.83 -5.78
N ALA A 125 -14.03 13.53 -6.08
CA ALA A 125 -13.71 13.04 -7.41
C ALA A 125 -14.76 13.47 -8.46
N GLN A 126 -16.05 13.48 -8.11
CA GLN A 126 -17.10 14.02 -8.97
C GLN A 126 -16.84 15.49 -9.30
N ARG A 127 -16.52 16.32 -8.30
CA ARG A 127 -16.21 17.74 -8.49
C ARG A 127 -14.99 17.95 -9.39
N LEU A 128 -13.92 17.18 -9.17
CA LEU A 128 -12.71 17.22 -10.00
C LEU A 128 -13.02 16.81 -11.46
N TYR A 129 -13.86 15.80 -11.66
CA TYR A 129 -14.28 15.36 -12.99
C TYR A 129 -15.14 16.42 -13.70
N GLU A 130 -16.14 16.99 -13.01
CA GLU A 130 -17.01 18.04 -13.57
C GLU A 130 -16.24 19.33 -13.90
N ALA A 131 -15.20 19.63 -13.12
CA ALA A 131 -14.28 20.74 -13.41
C ALA A 131 -13.22 20.40 -14.49
N GLY A 132 -13.23 19.18 -15.03
CA GLY A 132 -12.33 18.76 -16.12
C GLY A 132 -10.92 18.35 -15.70
N TYR A 133 -10.63 18.25 -14.39
CA TYR A 133 -9.29 17.95 -13.89
C TYR A 133 -8.90 16.47 -13.97
N ILE A 134 -9.87 15.56 -13.87
CA ILE A 134 -9.61 14.11 -13.93
C ILE A 134 -10.57 13.41 -14.91
N THR A 135 -10.20 12.21 -15.33
CA THR A 135 -11.09 11.29 -16.06
C THR A 135 -12.21 10.74 -15.17
N TYR A 136 -13.17 10.05 -15.79
CA TYR A 136 -14.35 9.53 -15.10
C TYR A 136 -14.00 8.60 -13.93
N MET A 137 -14.43 8.97 -12.72
CA MET A 137 -14.03 8.35 -11.46
C MET A 137 -14.79 7.05 -11.12
N ARG A 138 -15.73 6.60 -11.95
CA ARG A 138 -16.43 5.32 -11.79
C ARG A 138 -15.99 4.36 -12.90
N THR A 139 -14.80 3.82 -12.71
CA THR A 139 -14.13 2.88 -13.60
C THR A 139 -13.58 1.68 -12.82
N ASP A 140 -13.53 0.53 -13.46
CA ASP A 140 -12.85 -0.69 -13.02
C ASP A 140 -11.64 -1.04 -13.91
N SER A 141 -11.31 -0.16 -14.85
CA SER A 141 -10.24 -0.32 -15.83
C SER A 141 -8.98 0.44 -15.42
N THR A 142 -7.84 -0.26 -15.43
CA THR A 142 -6.51 0.34 -15.26
C THR A 142 -5.90 0.81 -16.59
N ASN A 143 -6.67 0.78 -17.68
CA ASN A 143 -6.20 1.15 -19.00
C ASN A 143 -5.87 2.65 -19.10
N LEU A 144 -4.86 2.98 -19.90
CA LEU A 144 -4.47 4.34 -20.24
C LEU A 144 -4.47 4.47 -21.76
N SER A 145 -5.10 5.53 -22.29
CA SER A 145 -5.03 5.84 -23.72
C SER A 145 -3.59 6.10 -24.17
N GLN A 146 -3.34 5.96 -25.48
CA GLN A 146 -2.02 6.25 -26.05
C GLN A 146 -1.61 7.71 -25.80
N ASP A 147 -2.54 8.65 -25.90
CA ASP A 147 -2.30 10.06 -25.61
C ASP A 147 -1.89 10.27 -24.13
N ALA A 148 -2.58 9.60 -23.21
CA ALA A 148 -2.24 9.66 -21.79
C ALA A 148 -0.84 9.09 -21.50
N LEU A 149 -0.49 7.96 -22.14
CA LEU A 149 0.82 7.35 -22.04
C LEU A 149 1.92 8.27 -22.58
N GLN A 150 1.72 8.87 -23.76
CA GLN A 150 2.68 9.80 -24.35
C GLN A 150 2.86 11.04 -23.47
N MET A 151 1.75 11.59 -22.98
CA MET A 151 1.72 12.77 -22.12
C MET A 151 2.52 12.56 -20.83
N VAL A 152 2.24 11.48 -20.08
CA VAL A 152 2.90 11.23 -18.79
C VAL A 152 4.37 10.84 -18.97
N ARG A 153 4.69 10.08 -20.02
CA ARG A 153 6.08 9.69 -20.32
C ARG A 153 6.92 10.90 -20.71
N GLY A 154 6.39 11.80 -21.54
CA GLY A 154 7.06 13.06 -21.88
C GLY A 154 7.25 13.96 -20.65
N TYR A 155 6.27 14.00 -19.74
CA TYR A 155 6.42 14.69 -18.47
C TYR A 155 7.53 14.06 -17.60
N ILE A 156 7.60 12.73 -17.54
CA ILE A 156 8.62 12.02 -16.75
C ILE A 156 10.02 12.30 -17.29
N GLU A 157 10.21 12.17 -18.61
CA GLU A 157 11.48 12.44 -19.27
C GLU A 157 11.97 13.86 -19.01
N LYS A 158 11.08 14.84 -19.15
CA LYS A 158 11.40 16.26 -18.97
C LYS A 158 11.73 16.63 -17.53
N ASN A 159 10.99 16.11 -16.55
CA ASN A 159 11.06 16.59 -15.16
C ASN A 159 11.86 15.69 -14.22
N TYR A 160 12.00 14.40 -14.54
CA TYR A 160 12.79 13.46 -13.73
C TYR A 160 14.02 12.93 -14.48
N GLY A 161 14.00 12.91 -15.82
CA GLY A 161 15.13 12.48 -16.65
C GLY A 161 15.02 11.02 -17.12
N GLY A 162 15.84 10.66 -18.10
CA GLY A 162 15.77 9.37 -18.81
C GLY A 162 15.90 8.13 -17.91
N GLN A 163 16.64 8.22 -16.79
CA GLN A 163 16.77 7.11 -15.84
C GLN A 163 15.44 6.74 -15.14
N TYR A 164 14.48 7.66 -15.11
CA TYR A 164 13.15 7.43 -14.55
C TYR A 164 12.09 7.15 -15.62
N LEU A 165 12.47 7.01 -16.88
CA LEU A 165 11.58 6.64 -17.97
C LEU A 165 11.86 5.19 -18.42
N PRO A 166 10.96 4.24 -18.18
CA PRO A 166 11.09 2.88 -18.72
C PRO A 166 11.12 2.89 -20.25
N ALA A 167 11.95 2.02 -20.84
CA ALA A 167 12.11 1.93 -22.29
C ALA A 167 10.79 1.64 -23.04
N LYS A 168 9.90 0.87 -22.42
CA LYS A 168 8.54 0.61 -22.92
C LYS A 168 7.50 1.12 -21.91
N PRO A 169 6.30 1.54 -22.35
CA PRO A 169 5.21 1.86 -21.44
C PRO A 169 4.85 0.69 -20.52
N ASN A 170 4.48 1.00 -19.28
CA ASN A 170 3.97 0.01 -18.35
C ASN A 170 2.48 -0.22 -18.62
N PHE A 171 2.10 -1.47 -18.90
CA PHE A 171 0.70 -1.86 -19.06
C PHE A 171 0.23 -2.66 -17.84
N TYR A 172 -1.00 -2.40 -17.42
CA TYR A 172 -1.62 -3.02 -16.25
C TYR A 172 -2.89 -3.74 -16.67
N SER A 173 -2.95 -5.05 -16.40
CA SER A 173 -4.11 -5.88 -16.72
C SER A 173 -5.34 -5.47 -15.92
N SER A 174 -6.46 -5.27 -16.60
CA SER A 174 -7.79 -5.21 -16.00
C SER A 174 -8.31 -6.64 -15.70
N LYS A 175 -9.38 -6.75 -14.91
CA LYS A 175 -10.08 -8.03 -14.72
C LYS A 175 -10.81 -8.43 -16.01
N ASP A 176 -10.95 -9.73 -16.26
CA ASP A 176 -11.54 -10.32 -17.49
C ASP A 176 -12.97 -9.87 -17.85
N ASN A 177 -13.65 -9.15 -16.96
CA ASN A 177 -15.01 -8.62 -17.16
C ASN A 177 -15.09 -7.08 -17.01
N ALA A 178 -13.95 -6.38 -17.08
CA ALA A 178 -13.94 -4.93 -16.99
C ALA A 178 -14.65 -4.31 -18.21
N GLN A 179 -15.40 -3.23 -18.00
CA GLN A 179 -16.00 -2.50 -19.11
C GLN A 179 -14.89 -1.78 -19.88
N GLU A 180 -14.41 -2.39 -20.97
CA GLU A 180 -13.20 -1.98 -21.73
C GLU A 180 -13.26 -0.56 -22.32
N ALA A 181 -14.42 0.10 -22.29
CA ALA A 181 -14.61 1.45 -22.83
C ALA A 181 -14.14 2.58 -21.89
N HIS A 182 -13.65 2.28 -20.69
CA HIS A 182 -13.25 3.29 -19.70
C HIS A 182 -11.74 3.31 -19.45
N GLU A 183 -11.17 4.51 -19.31
CA GLU A 183 -9.81 4.71 -18.83
C GLU A 183 -9.75 4.64 -17.30
N ALA A 184 -8.53 4.48 -16.78
CA ALA A 184 -8.23 4.67 -15.36
C ALA A 184 -8.51 6.11 -14.91
N ILE A 185 -8.62 6.30 -13.59
CA ILE A 185 -8.73 7.61 -12.94
C ILE A 185 -7.34 8.25 -12.95
N ARG A 186 -7.18 9.30 -13.76
CA ARG A 186 -5.94 10.04 -13.97
C ARG A 186 -6.25 11.54 -14.17
N PRO A 187 -5.25 12.43 -14.07
CA PRO A 187 -5.38 13.80 -14.56
C PRO A 187 -5.75 13.84 -16.04
N SER A 188 -6.58 14.81 -16.41
CA SER A 188 -6.87 15.13 -17.81
C SER A 188 -5.63 15.67 -18.51
N ASP A 189 -4.86 16.54 -17.83
CA ASP A 189 -3.54 17.02 -18.24
C ASP A 189 -2.52 16.76 -17.10
N VAL A 190 -1.41 16.11 -17.42
CA VAL A 190 -0.34 15.84 -16.45
C VAL A 190 0.41 17.11 -16.03
N LYS A 191 0.37 18.17 -16.85
CA LYS A 191 1.09 19.42 -16.57
C LYS A 191 0.39 20.25 -15.50
N THR A 192 -0.91 20.09 -15.32
CA THR A 192 -1.67 20.77 -14.27
C THR A 192 -1.29 20.20 -12.91
N LEU A 193 -0.63 21.00 -12.09
CA LEU A 193 -0.23 20.61 -10.74
C LEU A 193 -1.34 20.92 -9.73
N ALA A 194 -1.28 20.27 -8.57
CA ALA A 194 -2.33 20.38 -7.55
C ALA A 194 -2.54 21.81 -7.03
N ASN A 195 -1.49 22.63 -6.99
CA ASN A 195 -1.54 24.03 -6.59
C ASN A 195 -2.07 24.98 -7.69
N GLU A 196 -2.30 24.48 -8.90
CA GLU A 196 -2.82 25.25 -10.04
C GLU A 196 -4.33 25.04 -10.25
N LEU A 197 -4.96 24.22 -9.41
CA LEU A 197 -6.41 23.97 -9.47
C LEU A 197 -7.18 25.21 -9.02
N ASP A 198 -7.92 25.80 -9.94
CA ASP A 198 -8.81 26.93 -9.65
C ASP A 198 -10.13 26.47 -9.02
N GLY A 199 -10.63 27.24 -8.05
CA GLY A 199 -11.92 27.03 -7.39
C GLY A 199 -12.05 25.74 -6.58
N MET A 200 -10.97 24.98 -6.35
CA MET A 200 -11.02 23.70 -5.65
C MET A 200 -10.73 23.83 -4.15
N GLU A 201 -11.54 23.15 -3.33
CA GLU A 201 -11.29 23.08 -1.89
C GLU A 201 -10.03 22.25 -1.57
N LYS A 202 -9.42 22.51 -0.40
CA LYS A 202 -8.15 21.88 0.01
C LYS A 202 -8.16 20.35 -0.07
N ASP A 203 -9.28 19.71 0.27
CA ASP A 203 -9.39 18.26 0.20
C ASP A 203 -9.55 17.72 -1.22
N ALA A 204 -10.16 18.48 -2.14
CA ALA A 204 -10.17 18.15 -3.57
C ALA A 204 -8.75 18.26 -4.15
N VAL A 205 -8.00 19.30 -3.78
CA VAL A 205 -6.59 19.48 -4.16
C VAL A 205 -5.75 18.29 -3.69
N ARG A 206 -5.92 17.83 -2.44
CA ARG A 206 -5.21 16.66 -1.90
C ARG A 206 -5.58 15.36 -2.62
N LEU A 207 -6.86 15.20 -3.00
CA LEU A 207 -7.28 14.02 -3.75
C LEU A 207 -6.70 14.02 -5.17
N TYR A 208 -6.68 15.19 -5.83
CA TYR A 208 -6.04 15.36 -7.12
C TYR A 208 -4.54 15.05 -7.07
N ASP A 209 -3.80 15.60 -6.09
CA ASP A 209 -2.37 15.30 -5.90
C ASP A 209 -2.12 13.80 -5.74
N LEU A 210 -2.99 13.10 -5.00
CA LEU A 210 -2.92 11.64 -4.86
C LEU A 210 -3.11 10.94 -6.22
N ILE A 211 -4.12 11.32 -7.00
CA ILE A 211 -4.40 10.78 -8.34
C ILE A 211 -3.24 11.05 -9.30
N TRP A 212 -2.75 12.28 -9.31
CA TRP A 212 -1.64 12.74 -10.15
C TRP A 212 -0.37 11.95 -9.86
N ARG A 213 0.02 11.82 -8.58
CA ARG A 213 1.21 11.06 -8.18
C ARG A 213 1.11 9.59 -8.57
N GLN A 214 -0.06 8.98 -8.40
CA GLN A 214 -0.28 7.59 -8.79
C GLN A 214 -0.18 7.40 -10.30
N PHE A 215 -0.72 8.32 -11.09
CA PHE A 215 -0.65 8.30 -12.55
C PHE A 215 0.78 8.46 -13.06
N VAL A 216 1.54 9.42 -12.54
CA VAL A 216 2.95 9.61 -12.91
C VAL A 216 3.78 8.40 -12.50
N ALA A 217 3.67 7.96 -11.24
CA ALA A 217 4.47 6.85 -10.73
C ALA A 217 4.21 5.53 -11.46
N CYS A 218 2.99 5.28 -11.96
CA CYS A 218 2.69 4.04 -12.69
C CYS A 218 3.49 3.88 -14.00
N GLN A 219 4.04 4.97 -14.56
CA GLN A 219 4.88 4.94 -15.76
C GLN A 219 6.37 5.15 -15.47
N MET A 220 6.80 5.05 -14.21
CA MET A 220 8.21 5.13 -13.78
C MET A 220 8.82 3.70 -13.63
N PRO A 221 10.17 3.55 -13.52
CA PRO A 221 10.78 2.25 -13.27
C PRO A 221 10.44 1.70 -11.88
N ALA A 222 10.71 0.40 -11.70
CA ALA A 222 10.69 -0.19 -10.37
C ALA A 222 11.75 0.47 -9.48
N ALA A 223 11.43 0.68 -8.21
CA ALA A 223 12.42 1.03 -7.21
C ALA A 223 13.38 -0.16 -7.02
N GLN A 224 14.67 0.13 -6.88
CA GLN A 224 15.74 -0.86 -6.70
C GLN A 224 16.34 -0.71 -5.31
N TYR A 225 16.60 -1.84 -4.65
CA TYR A 225 17.14 -1.90 -3.30
C TYR A 225 18.15 -3.04 -3.20
N ASP A 226 19.21 -2.82 -2.43
CA ASP A 226 20.04 -3.92 -1.94
C ASP A 226 19.50 -4.36 -0.57
N SER A 227 18.90 -5.55 -0.52
CA SER A 227 18.41 -6.13 0.72
C SER A 227 19.52 -6.96 1.35
N THR A 228 19.94 -6.59 2.55
CA THR A 228 20.98 -7.32 3.29
C THR A 228 20.34 -8.08 4.46
N THR A 229 20.59 -9.38 4.50
CA THR A 229 20.25 -10.25 5.63
C THR A 229 21.54 -10.62 6.35
N LEU A 230 21.55 -10.40 7.66
CA LEU A 230 22.67 -10.72 8.54
C LEU A 230 22.26 -11.85 9.48
N THR A 231 23.01 -12.95 9.46
CA THR A 231 22.84 -14.06 10.40
C THR A 231 23.99 -14.04 11.39
N VAL A 232 23.65 -14.12 12.68
CA VAL A 232 24.59 -14.08 13.80
C VAL A 232 24.33 -15.30 14.68
N GLN A 233 25.41 -15.91 15.17
CA GLN A 233 25.39 -17.02 16.12
C GLN A 233 26.12 -16.67 17.40
#